data_AF-A0A6A8FN11-F1
#
_entry.id   AF-A0A6A8FN11-F1
#
_cell.length_a   1.000
_cell.length_b   1.000
_cell.length_c   1.000
_cell.angle_alpha   90.00
_cell.angle_beta   90.00
_cell.angle_gamma   90.00
#
_symmetry.space_group_name_H-M   'P 1'
#
loop_
_entity.id
_entity.type
_entity.pdbx_description
1 polymer ?
#
loop_
_entity_poly.entity_id
_entity_poly.type
_entity_poly.pdbx_seq_one_letter_code
_entity_poly.pdbx_strand_id
1 'polypeptide(L)'
;MTFNRENNMENWDELKPEGNRKELYHKLSQKFKQDSSILIVGHEPYLSTLIGEVISEGNRVGTAGGLVVLKKAGLAKVRITSSSHQMIHGELSWLLTPKHMKKISK
;
A
#
# COMPACT_ATOMS: atom_id res chain seq x y z
N MET A 1 11.94 15.01 -0.93
CA MET A 1 11.43 13.83 -1.65
C MET A 1 10.64 14.36 -2.83
N THR A 2 11.22 14.37 -4.02
CA THR A 2 10.62 15.01 -5.20
C THR A 2 9.78 13.97 -5.93
N PHE A 3 8.45 14.13 -5.94
CA PHE A 3 7.55 13.27 -6.72
C PHE A 3 7.53 13.83 -8.15
N ASN A 4 8.29 13.19 -9.06
CA ASN A 4 8.35 13.63 -10.45
C ASN A 4 6.99 13.35 -11.11
N ARG A 5 6.31 14.41 -11.55
CA ARG A 5 4.93 14.40 -12.05
C ARG A 5 4.90 14.12 -13.55
N GLU A 6 5.62 13.09 -13.99
CA GLU A 6 5.41 12.53 -15.33
C GLU A 6 4.08 11.78 -15.30
N ASN A 7 3.25 12.02 -16.31
CA ASN A 7 1.80 11.80 -16.35
C ASN A 7 1.36 10.31 -16.39
N ASN A 8 2.01 9.43 -15.65
CA ASN A 8 1.80 7.98 -15.65
C ASN A 8 0.76 7.54 -14.61
N MET A 9 -0.46 8.08 -14.72
CA MET A 9 -1.59 7.59 -13.92
C MET A 9 -2.23 6.41 -14.63
N GLU A 10 -2.36 5.28 -13.93
CA GLU A 10 -2.96 4.06 -14.47
C GLU A 10 -4.11 3.58 -13.60
N ASN A 11 -5.18 3.14 -14.24
CA ASN A 11 -6.31 2.50 -13.57
C ASN A 11 -6.09 0.99 -13.56
N TRP A 12 -6.13 0.39 -12.37
CA TRP A 12 -5.93 -1.03 -12.16
C TRP A 12 -7.20 -1.61 -11.56
N ASP A 13 -7.84 -2.56 -12.25
CA ASP A 13 -9.08 -3.19 -11.80
C ASP A 13 -8.90 -3.92 -10.46
N GLU A 14 -7.68 -4.35 -10.16
CA GLU A 14 -7.29 -5.02 -8.92
C GLU A 14 -7.41 -4.11 -7.68
N LEU A 15 -7.49 -2.79 -7.87
CA LEU A 15 -7.68 -1.78 -6.81
C LEU A 15 -9.15 -1.44 -6.54
N LYS A 16 -10.10 -2.03 -7.28
CA LYS A 16 -11.53 -1.95 -6.94
C LYS A 16 -11.78 -2.61 -5.58
N PRO A 17 -12.87 -2.25 -4.86
CA PRO A 17 -13.19 -2.85 -3.56
C PRO A 17 -13.17 -4.39 -3.55
N GLU A 18 -13.63 -5.01 -4.64
CA GLU A 18 -13.71 -6.47 -4.82
C GLU A 18 -12.49 -7.05 -5.57
N GLY A 19 -11.43 -6.26 -5.75
CA GLY A 19 -10.27 -6.61 -6.57
C GLY A 19 -9.46 -7.80 -6.02
N ASN A 20 -8.82 -8.55 -6.91
CA ASN A 20 -8.01 -9.70 -6.51
C ASN A 20 -6.62 -9.26 -6.03
N ARG A 21 -6.35 -9.44 -4.73
CA ARG A 21 -5.05 -9.09 -4.10
C ARG A 21 -3.86 -9.85 -4.68
N LYS A 22 -4.03 -11.12 -5.08
CA LYS A 22 -2.93 -11.89 -5.67
C LYS A 22 -2.53 -11.35 -7.04
N GLU A 23 -3.52 -10.94 -7.84
CA GLU A 23 -3.28 -10.30 -9.13
C GLU A 23 -2.59 -8.93 -8.94
N LEU A 24 -2.99 -8.17 -7.92
CA LEU A 24 -2.30 -6.93 -7.55
C LEU A 24 -0.81 -7.19 -7.23
N TYR A 25 -0.49 -8.16 -6.36
CA TYR A 25 0.90 -8.48 -6.04
C TYR A 25 1.70 -8.96 -7.25
N HIS A 26 1.10 -9.81 -8.08
CA HIS A 26 1.71 -10.26 -9.32
C HIS A 26 2.06 -9.07 -10.23
N LYS A 27 1.10 -8.18 -10.48
CA LYS A 27 1.26 -7.01 -11.34
C LYS A 27 2.28 -6.00 -10.78
N LEU A 28 2.28 -5.78 -9.46
CA LEU A 28 3.28 -4.94 -8.79
C LEU A 28 4.69 -5.51 -8.97
N SER A 29 4.86 -6.82 -8.74
CA SER A 29 6.18 -7.49 -8.85
C SER A 29 6.72 -7.55 -10.28
N GLN A 30 5.86 -7.62 -11.29
CA GLN A 30 6.27 -7.62 -12.69
C GLN A 30 6.62 -6.23 -13.23
N LYS A 31 5.87 -5.21 -12.82
CA LYS A 31 5.98 -3.88 -13.42
C LYS A 31 7.05 -3.00 -12.76
N PHE A 32 7.21 -3.11 -11.44
CA PHE A 32 8.04 -2.20 -10.67
C PHE A 32 9.28 -2.90 -10.11
N LYS A 33 10.42 -2.20 -10.13
CA LYS A 33 11.65 -2.62 -9.48
C LYS A 33 11.58 -2.30 -7.99
N GLN A 34 12.45 -2.91 -7.20
CA GLN A 34 12.46 -2.75 -5.73
C GLN A 34 12.71 -1.31 -5.26
N ASP A 35 13.41 -0.51 -6.06
CA ASP A 35 13.73 0.90 -5.81
C ASP A 35 12.66 1.89 -6.31
N SER A 36 11.61 1.40 -6.97
CA SER A 36 10.51 2.23 -7.46
C SER A 36 9.70 2.85 -6.31
N SER A 37 9.28 4.11 -6.47
CA SER A 37 8.32 4.77 -5.59
C SER A 37 6.98 4.93 -6.31
N ILE A 38 5.94 4.30 -5.79
CA ILE A 38 4.59 4.32 -6.37
C ILE A 38 3.58 4.90 -5.38
N LEU A 39 2.50 5.48 -5.90
CA LEU A 39 1.34 5.91 -5.12
C LEU A 39 0.14 5.06 -5.52
N ILE A 40 -0.43 4.34 -4.55
CA ILE A 40 -1.64 3.55 -4.74
C ILE A 40 -2.81 4.33 -4.13
N VAL A 41 -3.89 4.47 -4.91
CA VAL A 41 -5.15 5.09 -4.48
C VAL A 41 -6.26 4.05 -4.63
N GLY A 42 -7.12 3.94 -3.63
CA GLY A 42 -8.14 2.91 -3.57
C GLY A 42 -9.12 3.14 -2.43
N HIS A 43 -9.78 2.06 -2.02
CA HIS A 43 -10.91 2.11 -1.10
C HIS A 43 -10.64 1.39 0.23
N GLU A 44 -11.37 1.79 1.26
CA GLU A 44 -11.47 1.05 2.52
C GLU A 44 -12.57 -0.02 2.41
N PRO A 45 -12.43 -1.20 3.07
CA PRO A 45 -11.35 -1.63 3.97
C PRO A 45 -10.13 -2.25 3.25
N TYR A 46 -10.15 -2.26 1.92
CA TYR A 46 -9.16 -2.94 1.08
C TYR A 46 -7.73 -2.46 1.37
N LEU A 47 -7.49 -1.15 1.38
CA LEU A 47 -6.15 -0.59 1.59
C LEU A 47 -5.62 -0.86 3.01
N SER A 48 -6.43 -0.62 4.05
CA SER A 48 -6.07 -0.98 5.43
C SER A 48 -5.70 -2.46 5.57
N THR A 49 -6.48 -3.36 4.95
CA THR A 49 -6.20 -4.80 4.97
C THR A 49 -4.90 -5.13 4.24
N LEU A 50 -4.69 -4.55 3.06
CA LEU A 50 -3.47 -4.70 2.26
C LEU A 50 -2.22 -4.29 3.05
N ILE A 51 -2.26 -3.11 3.69
CA ILE A 51 -1.14 -2.63 4.51
C ILE A 51 -0.91 -3.58 5.68
N GLY A 52 -1.97 -3.99 6.37
CA GLY A 52 -1.90 -4.94 7.48
C GLY A 52 -1.21 -6.25 7.09
N GLU A 53 -1.54 -6.81 5.92
CA GLU A 53 -0.90 -8.01 5.38
C GLU A 53 0.59 -7.81 5.04
N VAL A 54 0.92 -6.69 4.40
CA VAL A 54 2.29 -6.39 3.98
C VAL A 54 3.23 -6.18 5.19
N ILE A 55 2.73 -5.58 6.28
CA ILE A 55 3.56 -5.25 7.46
C ILE A 55 3.56 -6.34 8.54
N SER A 56 2.69 -7.34 8.42
CA SER A 56 2.65 -8.45 9.38
C SER A 56 3.68 -9.51 9.01
N GLU A 57 4.43 -9.99 10.00
CA GLU A 57 5.34 -11.13 9.86
C GLU A 57 4.55 -12.44 9.71
N GLY A 58 3.92 -12.62 8.55
CA GLY A 58 3.28 -13.86 8.16
C GLY A 58 1.82 -13.69 7.76
N ASN A 59 1.56 -13.96 6.48
CA ASN A 59 0.31 -14.57 6.02
C ASN A 59 0.17 -16.01 6.58
N ARG A 60 0.50 -16.22 7.86
CA ARG A 60 0.26 -17.49 8.53
C ARG A 60 -1.23 -17.56 8.79
N VAL A 61 -1.85 -18.63 8.31
CA VAL A 61 -3.25 -18.95 8.62
C VAL A 61 -3.39 -18.92 10.15
N GLY A 62 -4.20 -17.97 10.67
CA GLY A 62 -4.48 -17.83 12.10
C GLY A 62 -3.80 -16.67 12.83
N THR A 63 -2.91 -15.90 12.21
CA THR A 63 -2.42 -14.64 12.81
C THR A 63 -3.32 -13.47 12.38
N ALA A 64 -3.92 -12.78 13.36
CA ALA A 64 -4.64 -11.55 13.09
C ALA A 64 -3.65 -10.51 12.52
N GLY A 65 -3.81 -10.17 11.24
CA GLY A 65 -2.99 -9.14 10.60
C GLY A 65 -3.06 -7.84 11.39
N GLY A 66 -1.97 -7.06 11.34
CA GLY A 66 -1.88 -5.78 12.03
C GLY A 66 -3.08 -4.88 11.70
N LEU A 67 -3.79 -4.42 12.72
CA LEU A 67 -4.97 -3.56 12.56
C LEU A 67 -4.52 -2.14 12.15
N VAL A 68 -4.65 -1.83 10.87
CA VAL A 68 -4.38 -0.49 10.33
C VAL A 68 -5.70 0.23 10.09
N VAL A 69 -5.81 1.47 10.57
CA VAL A 69 -6.99 2.33 10.30
C VAL A 69 -6.56 3.49 9.41
N LEU A 70 -6.91 3.42 8.13
CA LEU A 70 -6.69 4.51 7.19
C LEU A 70 -7.96 5.38 7.09
N LYS A 71 -7.82 6.68 7.39
CA LYS A 71 -8.92 7.64 7.21
C LYS A 71 -9.04 8.03 5.74
N LYS A 72 -10.23 8.45 5.28
CA LYS A 72 -10.40 9.05 3.94
C LYS A 72 -9.42 10.20 3.74
N ALA A 73 -8.75 10.22 2.58
CA ALA A 73 -7.66 11.15 2.26
C ALA A 73 -6.48 11.10 3.25
N GLY A 74 -6.36 10.03 4.05
CA GLY A 74 -5.15 9.69 4.78
C GLY A 74 -4.13 9.05 3.85
N LEU A 75 -2.88 8.97 4.31
CA LEU A 75 -1.79 8.37 3.57
C LEU A 75 -1.03 7.41 4.49
N ALA A 76 -0.59 6.30 3.93
CA ALA A 76 0.37 5.41 4.55
C ALA A 76 1.56 5.24 3.61
N LYS A 77 2.78 5.22 4.18
CA LYS A 77 3.97 4.83 3.44
C LYS A 77 4.48 3.52 3.99
N VAL A 78 4.59 2.55 3.11
CA VAL A 78 5.20 1.26 3.39
C VAL A 78 6.49 1.18 2.59
N ARG A 79 7.59 0.82 3.28
CA ARG A 79 8.86 0.51 2.64
C ARG A 79 8.88 -0.98 2.37
N ILE A 80 8.94 -1.38 1.11
CA ILE A 80 9.00 -2.78 0.73
C ILE A 80 10.38 -3.34 1.06
N THR A 81 10.42 -4.43 1.82
CA THR A 81 11.66 -5.12 2.22
C THR A 81 11.91 -6.36 1.37
N SER A 82 10.83 -7.04 0.94
CA SER A 82 10.87 -8.18 0.03
C SER A 82 9.58 -8.27 -0.78
N SER A 83 9.67 -8.71 -2.05
CA SER A 83 8.51 -8.88 -2.92
C SER A 83 8.66 -10.12 -3.80
N SER A 84 7.58 -10.88 -3.92
CA SER A 84 7.45 -12.02 -4.82
C SER A 84 6.09 -11.94 -5.54
N HIS A 85 5.87 -12.81 -6.53
CA HIS A 85 4.60 -12.88 -7.26
C HIS A 85 3.38 -13.22 -6.37
N GLN A 86 3.60 -13.80 -5.18
CA GLN A 86 2.53 -14.26 -4.29
C GLN A 86 2.38 -13.42 -3.03
N MET A 87 3.44 -12.71 -2.63
CA MET A 87 3.49 -12.01 -1.34
C MET A 87 4.48 -10.85 -1.37
N ILE A 88 4.11 -9.78 -0.69
CA ILE A 88 4.93 -8.60 -0.46
C ILE A 88 5.08 -8.41 1.05
N HIS A 89 6.30 -8.15 1.49
CA HIS A 89 6.64 -7.79 2.86
C HIS A 89 7.22 -6.39 2.92
N GLY A 90 6.91 -5.66 3.98
CA GLY A 90 7.42 -4.32 4.16
C GLY A 90 7.27 -3.80 5.58
N GLU A 91 7.76 -2.59 5.78
CA GLU A 91 7.74 -1.88 7.05
C GLU A 91 6.89 -0.61 6.91
N LEU A 92 5.96 -0.39 7.84
CA LEU A 92 5.20 0.87 7.89
C LEU A 92 6.14 2.01 8.29
N SER A 93 6.45 2.91 7.36
CA SER A 93 7.29 4.08 7.62
C SER A 93 6.51 5.20 8.31
N TRP A 94 5.26 5.43 7.91
CA TRP A 94 4.36 6.40 8.56
C TRP A 94 2.90 6.18 8.15
N LEU A 95 1.98 6.62 9.02
CA LEU A 95 0.54 6.64 8.80
C LEU A 95 -0.02 8.01 9.20
N LEU A 96 -0.54 8.75 8.22
CA LEU A 96 -0.95 10.13 8.36
C LEU A 96 -2.44 10.29 8.08
N THR A 97 -3.12 10.98 8.99
CA THR A 97 -4.50 11.42 8.76
C THR A 97 -4.49 12.79 8.06
N PRO A 98 -5.60 13.21 7.42
CA PRO A 98 -5.74 14.58 6.91
C PRO A 98 -5.43 15.65 7.97
N LYS A 99 -5.77 15.40 9.24
CA LYS A 99 -5.49 16.30 10.36
C LYS A 99 -4.00 16.41 10.66
N HIS A 100 -3.24 15.31 10.57
CA HIS A 100 -1.79 15.34 10.75
C HIS A 100 -1.13 16.14 9.61
N MET A 101 -1.51 15.87 8.36
CA MET A 101 -0.94 16.55 7.19
C MET A 101 -1.19 18.07 7.21
N LYS A 102 -2.40 18.50 7.59
CA LYS A 102 -2.71 19.93 7.77
C LYS A 102 -1.82 20.63 8.80
N LYS A 103 -1.33 19.91 9.81
CA LYS A 103 -0.42 20.46 10.83
C LYS A 103 1.03 20.52 10.36
N ILE A 104 1.44 19.62 9.47
CA ILE A 104 2.82 19.54 8.96
C ILE A 104 3.03 20.47 7.76
N SER A 105 1.96 20.81 7.02
CA SER A 105 2.00 21.69 5.86
C SER A 105 2.16 23.19 6.19
N LYS A 106 2.45 23.55 7.45
CA LYS A 106 2.65 24.93 7.87
C LYS A 106 4.12 25.33 7.82
#